data_AF-A0A2V1CXG7-F1
#
_entry.id   AF-A0A2V1CXG7-F1
#
_cell.length_a   1.000
_cell.length_b   1.000
_cell.length_c   1.000
_cell.angle_alpha   90.00
_cell.angle_beta   90.00
_cell.angle_gamma   90.00
#
_symmetry.space_group_name_H-M   'P 1'
#
loop_
_entity.id
_entity.type
_entity.pdbx_description
1 polymer ?
#
loop_
_entity_poly.entity_id
_entity_poly.type
_entity_poly.pdbx_seq_one_letter_code
_entity_poly.pdbx_strand_id
1 'polypeptide(L)'
;RVSMASVRKKDFPEVESIVRSLTAARLENAKVELEASGKTTDKEVNQLLRNLSLYGYRQPMSRESRLTMRRKIKSLIIRYGIPAIWFTLNPNDITNPVKLRLAAYRFRDPSEAEAFLTSLDQVHKRARLAIPDPLSSAVFFHREISLFFKHYVKTGEESVFGRNLLNQKTE
;
A
#
# COMPACT_ATOMS: atom_id res chain seq x y z
N ARG A 1 1.92 -6.10 -20.57
CA ARG A 1 0.71 -5.25 -20.71
C ARG A 1 -0.40 -5.94 -19.92
N VAL A 2 -0.88 -5.38 -18.81
CA VAL A 2 -2.09 -5.90 -18.15
C VAL A 2 -3.24 -5.11 -18.78
N SER A 3 -4.08 -5.80 -19.55
CA SER A 3 -5.26 -5.23 -20.21
C SER A 3 -6.24 -4.71 -19.16
N MET A 4 -6.89 -3.57 -19.41
CA MET A 4 -7.88 -2.96 -18.51
C MET A 4 -9.32 -3.44 -18.79
N ALA A 5 -9.52 -4.42 -19.67
CA ALA A 5 -10.85 -4.88 -20.04
C ALA A 5 -11.34 -5.94 -19.04
N SER A 6 -12.43 -5.67 -18.31
CA SER A 6 -13.19 -6.73 -17.63
C SER A 6 -13.51 -7.85 -18.61
N VAL A 7 -13.53 -9.11 -18.16
CA VAL A 7 -14.01 -10.23 -18.99
C VAL A 7 -15.38 -9.84 -19.55
N ARG A 8 -15.53 -9.83 -20.87
CA ARG A 8 -16.80 -9.43 -21.50
C ARG A 8 -17.75 -10.61 -21.39
N LYS A 9 -19.06 -10.35 -21.33
CA LYS A 9 -20.09 -11.40 -21.26
C LYS A 9 -19.92 -12.48 -22.35
N LYS A 10 -19.48 -12.08 -23.55
CA LYS A 10 -19.20 -13.01 -24.66
C LYS A 10 -18.02 -13.95 -24.42
N ASP A 11 -17.10 -13.60 -23.53
CA ASP A 11 -15.90 -14.37 -23.20
C ASP A 11 -16.19 -15.32 -21.99
N PHE A 12 -17.39 -15.28 -21.38
CA PHE A 12 -17.75 -16.11 -20.22
C PHE A 12 -17.76 -17.61 -20.50
N PRO A 13 -18.30 -18.10 -21.65
CA PRO A 13 -18.29 -19.54 -21.94
C PRO A 13 -16.87 -20.12 -22.05
N GLU A 14 -15.92 -19.34 -22.59
CA GLU A 14 -14.51 -19.73 -22.66
C GLU A 14 -13.92 -19.88 -21.25
N VAL A 15 -14.17 -18.89 -20.38
CA VAL A 15 -13.70 -18.94 -18.98
C VAL A 15 -14.34 -20.11 -18.23
N GLU A 16 -15.63 -20.36 -18.41
CA GLU A 16 -16.32 -21.50 -17.80
C GLU A 16 -15.72 -22.84 -18.25
N SER A 17 -15.48 -23.00 -19.55
CA SER A 17 -14.84 -24.20 -20.10
C SER A 17 -13.47 -24.43 -19.49
N ILE A 18 -12.66 -23.38 -19.36
CA ILE A 18 -11.35 -23.45 -18.72
C ILE A 18 -11.47 -23.83 -17.24
N VAL A 19 -12.40 -23.23 -16.49
CA VAL A 19 -12.58 -23.56 -15.07
C VAL A 19 -12.99 -25.02 -14.89
N ARG A 20 -13.84 -25.55 -15.78
CA ARG A 20 -14.26 -26.97 -15.77
C ARG A 20 -13.15 -27.93 -16.15
N SER A 21 -12.19 -27.52 -16.98
CA SER A 21 -11.06 -28.36 -17.43
C SER A 21 -9.90 -28.41 -16.43
N LEU A 22 -9.92 -27.56 -15.39
CA LEU A 22 -8.87 -27.54 -14.38
C LEU A 22 -9.01 -28.67 -13.36
N THR A 23 -7.93 -29.43 -13.20
CA THR A 23 -7.80 -30.46 -12.16
C THR A 23 -6.86 -29.99 -11.06
N ALA A 24 -6.99 -30.58 -9.86
CA ALA A 24 -6.13 -30.26 -8.72
C ALA A 24 -4.64 -30.48 -9.02
N ALA A 25 -4.30 -31.58 -9.71
CA ALA A 25 -2.93 -31.88 -10.11
C ALA A 25 -2.33 -30.83 -11.05
N ARG A 26 -3.14 -30.35 -12.01
CA ARG A 26 -2.72 -29.32 -12.96
C ARG A 26 -2.47 -27.98 -12.26
N LEU A 27 -3.31 -27.63 -11.29
CA LEU A 27 -3.13 -26.43 -10.47
C LEU A 27 -1.90 -26.51 -9.57
N GLU A 28 -1.63 -27.68 -8.96
CA GLU A 28 -0.44 -27.86 -8.13
C GLU A 28 0.84 -27.74 -8.95
N ASN A 29 0.89 -28.35 -10.14
CA ASN A 29 2.02 -28.21 -11.05
C ASN A 29 2.25 -26.74 -11.44
N ALA A 30 1.18 -26.01 -11.81
CA ALA A 30 1.28 -24.60 -12.15
C ALA A 30 1.74 -23.74 -10.97
N LYS A 31 1.32 -24.07 -9.74
CA LYS A 31 1.78 -23.40 -8.51
C LYS A 31 3.28 -23.61 -8.30
N VAL A 32 3.79 -24.84 -8.41
CA VAL A 32 5.22 -25.13 -8.27
C VAL A 32 6.05 -24.35 -9.30
N GLU A 33 5.61 -24.31 -10.56
CA GLU A 33 6.28 -23.52 -11.61
C GLU A 33 6.29 -22.01 -11.29
N LEU A 34 5.17 -21.48 -10.79
CA LEU A 34 5.01 -20.07 -10.44
C LEU A 34 5.87 -19.68 -9.24
N GLU A 35 5.98 -20.54 -8.23
CA GLU A 35 6.84 -20.29 -7.06
C GLU A 35 8.31 -20.29 -7.45
N ALA A 36 8.73 -21.20 -8.34
CA ALA A 36 10.12 -21.32 -8.78
C ALA A 36 10.55 -20.21 -9.76
N SER A 37 9.69 -19.84 -10.72
CA SER A 37 10.08 -19.00 -11.87
C SER A 37 9.26 -17.72 -12.05
N GLY A 38 8.16 -17.58 -11.30
CA GLY A 38 7.19 -16.49 -11.47
C GLY A 38 6.34 -16.62 -12.75
N LYS A 39 6.43 -17.74 -13.49
CA LYS A 39 5.66 -18.03 -14.70
C LYS A 39 5.17 -19.49 -14.66
N THR A 40 4.09 -19.78 -15.38
CA THR A 40 3.67 -21.17 -15.67
C THR A 40 3.61 -21.39 -17.18
N THR A 41 3.89 -22.61 -17.61
CA THR A 41 3.75 -23.04 -19.01
C THR A 41 2.29 -23.27 -19.40
N ASP A 42 1.41 -23.43 -18.40
CA ASP A 42 -0.01 -23.68 -18.60
C ASP A 42 -0.75 -22.45 -19.13
N LYS A 43 -1.19 -22.53 -20.39
CA LYS A 43 -1.84 -21.41 -21.09
C LYS A 43 -3.19 -21.04 -20.47
N GLU A 44 -3.95 -22.02 -20.00
CA GLU A 44 -5.30 -21.79 -19.47
C GLU A 44 -5.24 -21.23 -18.04
N VAL A 45 -4.29 -21.72 -17.22
CA VAL A 45 -3.99 -21.11 -15.92
C VAL A 45 -3.52 -19.67 -16.11
N ASN A 46 -2.64 -19.41 -17.09
CA ASN A 46 -2.22 -18.06 -17.43
C ASN A 46 -3.39 -17.16 -17.86
N GLN A 47 -4.37 -17.70 -18.60
CA GLN A 47 -5.55 -16.97 -19.02
C GLN A 47 -6.44 -16.60 -17.83
N LEU A 48 -6.65 -17.54 -16.89
CA LEU A 48 -7.39 -17.26 -15.65
C LEU A 48 -6.68 -16.26 -14.75
N LEU A 49 -5.35 -16.35 -14.62
CA LEU A 49 -4.56 -15.38 -13.85
C LEU A 49 -4.69 -13.98 -14.43
N ARG A 50 -4.75 -13.82 -15.76
CA ARG A 50 -5.03 -12.52 -16.39
C ARG A 50 -6.42 -12.03 -16.00
N ASN A 51 -7.41 -12.92 -15.99
CA ASN A 51 -8.78 -12.56 -15.62
C ASN A 51 -8.90 -12.18 -14.14
N LEU A 52 -8.18 -12.85 -13.24
CA LEU A 52 -8.10 -12.52 -11.81
C LEU A 52 -7.37 -11.18 -11.57
N SER A 53 -6.30 -10.93 -12.32
CA SER A 53 -5.54 -9.67 -12.27
C SER A 53 -6.43 -8.45 -12.57
N LEU A 54 -7.46 -8.61 -13.42
CA LEU A 54 -8.46 -7.56 -13.67
C LEU A 54 -9.22 -7.16 -12.41
N TYR A 55 -9.57 -8.11 -11.54
CA TYR A 55 -10.24 -7.84 -10.28
C TYR A 55 -9.31 -7.23 -9.24
N GLY A 56 -8.04 -7.66 -9.24
CA GLY A 56 -7.01 -7.11 -8.37
C GLY A 56 -6.96 -5.58 -8.47
N TYR A 57 -7.08 -4.98 -9.66
CA TYR A 57 -7.04 -3.53 -9.80
C TYR A 57 -8.05 -2.76 -8.95
N ARG A 58 -9.28 -3.26 -8.82
CA ARG A 58 -10.35 -2.61 -8.03
C ARG A 58 -10.16 -2.79 -6.53
N GLN A 59 -9.35 -3.77 -6.12
CA GLN A 59 -9.00 -3.99 -4.73
C GLN A 59 -7.84 -3.07 -4.32
N PRO A 60 -8.05 -2.14 -3.38
CA PRO A 60 -6.97 -1.35 -2.81
C PRO A 60 -5.83 -2.26 -2.33
N MET A 61 -4.58 -1.81 -2.48
CA MET A 61 -3.38 -2.55 -2.06
C MET A 61 -3.06 -3.86 -2.79
N SER A 62 -3.87 -4.27 -3.77
CA SER A 62 -3.56 -5.43 -4.62
C SER A 62 -2.21 -5.29 -5.36
N ARG A 63 -1.71 -6.41 -5.91
CA ARG A 63 -0.49 -6.40 -6.73
C ARG A 63 -0.64 -5.47 -7.93
N GLU A 64 -1.81 -5.47 -8.56
CA GLU A 64 -2.14 -4.71 -9.76
C GLU A 64 -2.30 -3.23 -9.49
N SER A 65 -2.96 -2.88 -8.39
CA SER A 65 -3.07 -1.49 -7.93
C SER A 65 -1.66 -0.93 -7.65
N ARG A 66 -0.81 -1.69 -6.94
CA ARG A 66 0.60 -1.33 -6.70
C ARG A 66 1.43 -1.19 -7.98
N LEU A 67 1.26 -2.10 -8.95
CA LEU A 67 1.92 -2.00 -10.26
C LEU A 67 1.45 -0.76 -11.04
N THR A 68 0.17 -0.42 -10.96
CA THR A 68 -0.38 0.77 -11.60
C THR A 68 0.16 2.05 -10.97
N MET A 69 0.23 2.12 -9.63
CA MET A 69 0.89 3.24 -8.93
C MET A 69 2.34 3.43 -9.37
N ARG A 70 3.12 2.34 -9.48
CA ARG A 70 4.49 2.40 -10.00
C ARG A 70 4.57 2.93 -11.44
N ARG A 71 3.61 2.57 -12.31
CA ARG A 71 3.55 3.12 -13.67
C ARG A 71 3.23 4.61 -13.68
N LYS A 72 2.32 5.07 -12.80
CA LYS A 72 2.03 6.50 -12.63
C LYS A 72 3.28 7.27 -12.22
N ILE A 73 4.04 6.77 -11.24
CA ILE A 73 5.33 7.36 -10.84
C ILE A 73 6.28 7.45 -12.05
N LYS A 74 6.44 6.37 -12.81
CA LYS A 74 7.28 6.38 -14.02
C LYS A 74 6.81 7.39 -15.07
N SER A 75 5.50 7.53 -15.29
CA SER A 75 4.98 8.54 -16.22
C SER A 75 5.23 9.97 -15.75
N LEU A 76 5.22 10.22 -14.44
CA LEU A 76 5.57 11.52 -13.88
C LEU A 76 7.05 11.84 -14.13
N ILE A 77 7.94 10.85 -13.99
CA ILE A 77 9.38 11.02 -14.30
C ILE A 77 9.59 11.36 -15.78
N ILE A 78 8.87 10.72 -16.69
CA ILE A 78 8.98 11.02 -18.14
C ILE A 78 8.47 12.44 -18.43
N ARG A 79 7.36 12.86 -17.81
CA ARG A 79 6.74 14.17 -18.06
C ARG A 79 7.49 15.34 -17.41
N TYR A 80 7.94 15.17 -16.17
CA TYR A 80 8.49 16.25 -15.33
C TYR A 80 10.00 16.12 -15.10
N GLY A 81 10.64 15.09 -15.67
CA GLY A 81 12.05 14.80 -15.45
C GLY A 81 12.32 13.92 -14.23
N ILE A 82 13.57 13.50 -14.08
CA ILE A 82 14.01 12.70 -12.94
C ILE A 82 14.05 13.62 -11.70
N PRO A 83 13.39 13.24 -10.60
CA PRO A 83 13.44 14.03 -9.38
C PRO A 83 14.87 14.04 -8.84
N ALA A 84 15.37 15.22 -8.47
CA ALA A 84 16.69 15.35 -7.84
C ALA A 84 16.77 14.60 -6.49
N ILE A 85 15.64 14.50 -5.78
CA ILE A 85 15.52 13.84 -4.48
C ILE A 85 14.25 13.00 -4.46
N TRP A 86 14.36 11.74 -4.05
CA TRP A 86 13.24 10.82 -3.88
C TRP A 86 13.31 10.17 -2.50
N PHE A 87 12.27 10.36 -1.69
CA PHE A 87 12.11 9.67 -0.41
C PHE A 87 10.67 9.15 -0.28
N THR A 88 10.53 8.03 0.43
CA THR A 88 9.23 7.45 0.77
C THR A 88 8.99 7.68 2.24
N LEU A 89 7.90 8.34 2.58
CA LEU A 89 7.44 8.46 3.97
C LEU A 89 6.46 7.33 4.26
N ASN A 90 6.83 6.45 5.18
CA ASN A 90 5.96 5.37 5.64
C ASN A 90 5.98 5.31 7.18
N PRO A 91 5.25 6.21 7.85
CA PRO A 91 5.17 6.22 9.30
C PRO A 91 4.64 4.88 9.82
N ASN A 92 5.45 4.17 10.60
CA ASN A 92 5.03 2.91 11.23
C ASN A 92 4.06 3.24 12.37
N ASP A 93 2.80 2.89 12.23
CA ASP A 93 1.75 3.17 13.21
C ASP A 93 1.51 2.00 14.18
N ILE A 94 2.26 0.89 14.05
CA ILE A 94 2.10 -0.31 14.88
C ILE A 94 2.94 -0.22 16.15
N THR A 95 4.22 0.14 16.02
CA THR A 95 5.16 0.15 17.15
C THR A 95 5.65 1.54 17.53
N ASN A 96 5.21 2.60 16.84
CA ASN A 96 5.67 3.94 17.14
C ASN A 96 5.11 4.44 18.49
N PRO A 97 5.98 4.92 19.40
CA PRO A 97 5.58 5.33 20.75
C PRO A 97 4.59 6.49 20.76
N VAL A 98 4.70 7.42 19.80
CA VAL A 98 3.73 8.52 19.65
C VAL A 98 2.34 7.97 19.39
N LYS A 99 2.23 7.05 18.43
CA LYS A 99 0.95 6.45 18.05
C LYS A 99 0.36 5.67 19.22
N LEU A 100 1.19 4.85 19.88
CA LEU A 100 0.76 4.07 21.05
C LEU A 100 0.26 4.98 22.17
N ARG A 101 0.92 6.11 22.41
CA ARG A 101 0.48 7.11 23.40
C ARG A 101 -0.84 7.76 23.01
N LEU A 102 -1.02 8.17 21.74
CA LEU A 102 -2.29 8.70 21.24
C LEU A 102 -3.44 7.71 21.46
N ALA A 103 -3.24 6.43 21.14
CA ALA A 103 -4.26 5.39 21.31
C ALA A 103 -4.53 5.08 22.80
N ALA A 104 -3.50 5.05 23.65
CA ALA A 104 -3.66 4.78 25.08
C ALA A 104 -4.51 5.85 25.77
N TYR A 105 -4.21 7.12 25.52
CA TYR A 105 -4.89 8.29 26.10
C TYR A 105 -6.30 8.53 25.53
N ARG A 106 -6.65 7.89 24.42
CA ARG A 106 -7.98 8.04 23.81
C ARG A 106 -9.07 7.25 24.55
N PHE A 107 -8.69 6.14 25.18
CA PHE A 107 -9.64 5.20 25.82
C PHE A 107 -9.42 5.02 27.31
N ARG A 108 -8.44 5.71 27.91
CA ARG A 108 -8.08 5.57 29.32
C ARG A 108 -7.84 6.94 29.93
N ASP A 109 -8.07 7.03 31.23
CA ASP A 109 -7.66 8.19 32.00
C ASP A 109 -6.13 8.35 31.99
N PRO A 110 -5.59 9.58 32.17
CA PRO A 110 -4.16 9.84 32.03
C PRO A 110 -3.26 8.95 32.90
N SER A 111 -3.65 8.70 34.15
CA SER A 111 -2.89 7.83 35.08
C SER A 111 -2.88 6.37 34.62
N GLU A 112 -4.03 5.87 34.16
CA GLU A 112 -4.17 4.51 33.63
C GLU A 112 -3.43 4.33 32.30
N ALA A 113 -3.46 5.35 31.45
CA ALA A 113 -2.72 5.37 30.18
C ALA A 113 -1.22 5.26 30.41
N GLU A 114 -0.66 6.01 31.38
CA GLU A 114 0.77 5.93 31.72
C GLU A 114 1.17 4.60 32.34
N ALA A 115 0.37 4.09 33.28
CA ALA A 115 0.59 2.76 33.86
C ALA A 115 0.57 1.67 32.76
N PHE A 116 -0.37 1.79 31.82
CA PHE A 116 -0.49 0.88 30.68
C PHE A 116 0.70 0.98 29.73
N LEU A 117 1.14 2.19 29.36
CA LEU A 117 2.33 2.43 28.52
C LEU A 117 3.63 1.92 29.17
N THR A 118 3.73 2.00 30.49
CA THR A 118 4.86 1.46 31.26
C THR A 118 4.86 -0.08 31.24
N SER A 119 3.68 -0.70 31.22
CA SER A 119 3.51 -2.17 31.17
C SER A 119 3.66 -2.79 29.76
N LEU A 120 3.88 -1.97 28.72
CA LEU A 120 3.92 -2.34 27.29
C LEU A 120 5.28 -2.90 26.83
N ASP A 121 5.87 -3.79 27.64
CA ASP A 121 7.17 -4.42 27.35
C ASP A 121 7.06 -5.55 26.29
N GLN A 122 5.86 -6.06 26.03
CA GLN A 122 5.65 -7.12 25.03
C GLN A 122 5.18 -6.58 23.68
N VAL A 123 5.90 -6.93 22.62
CA VAL A 123 5.59 -6.64 21.20
C VAL A 123 4.13 -6.98 20.85
N HIS A 124 3.60 -8.08 21.40
CA HIS A 124 2.21 -8.49 21.18
C HIS A 124 1.16 -7.54 21.79
N LYS A 125 1.45 -6.90 22.93
CA LYS A 125 0.54 -5.92 23.55
C LYS A 125 0.48 -4.61 22.75
N ARG A 126 1.58 -4.23 22.09
CA ARG A 126 1.66 -3.05 21.19
C ARG A 126 0.78 -3.21 19.97
N ALA A 127 0.83 -4.38 19.32
CA ALA A 127 -0.04 -4.70 18.19
C ALA A 127 -1.53 -4.67 18.57
N ARG A 128 -1.91 -5.19 19.75
CA ARG A 128 -3.31 -5.20 20.23
C ARG A 128 -3.88 -3.80 20.50
N LEU A 129 -3.06 -2.81 20.81
CA LEU A 129 -3.52 -1.41 20.93
C LEU A 129 -3.59 -0.73 19.56
N ALA A 130 -2.66 -1.07 18.65
CA ALA A 130 -2.57 -0.38 17.38
C ALA A 130 -3.69 -0.76 16.39
N ILE A 131 -4.13 -2.02 16.41
CA ILE A 131 -5.09 -2.59 15.46
C ILE A 131 -6.54 -2.07 15.64
N PRO A 132 -7.11 -1.93 16.86
CA PRO A 132 -8.51 -1.55 17.02
C PRO A 132 -8.79 -0.05 16.92
N ASP A 133 -7.76 0.81 16.87
CA ASP A 133 -7.93 2.27 16.84
C ASP A 133 -7.42 2.90 15.54
N PRO A 134 -8.20 2.80 14.45
CA PRO A 134 -7.85 3.40 13.16
C PRO A 134 -7.82 4.94 13.21
N LEU A 135 -8.54 5.56 14.17
CA LEU A 135 -8.57 7.01 14.28
C LEU A 135 -7.26 7.56 14.82
N SER A 136 -6.67 6.95 15.86
CA SER A 136 -5.32 7.35 16.29
C SER A 136 -4.26 7.10 15.22
N SER A 137 -4.40 6.07 14.37
CA SER A 137 -3.54 5.89 13.20
C SER A 137 -3.69 7.05 12.21
N ALA A 138 -4.91 7.48 11.91
CA ALA A 138 -5.16 8.61 11.01
C ALA A 138 -4.62 9.94 11.57
N VAL A 139 -4.84 10.21 12.86
CA VAL A 139 -4.32 11.41 13.54
C VAL A 139 -2.79 11.39 13.56
N PHE A 140 -2.18 10.25 13.89
CA PHE A 140 -0.73 10.07 13.85
C PHE A 140 -0.18 10.34 12.45
N PHE A 141 -0.74 9.70 11.42
CA PHE A 141 -0.30 9.89 10.04
C PHE A 141 -0.42 11.36 9.61
N HIS A 142 -1.57 12.00 9.82
CA HIS A 142 -1.76 13.40 9.48
C HIS A 142 -0.74 14.30 10.19
N ARG A 143 -0.49 14.06 11.47
CA ARG A 143 0.48 14.84 12.26
C ARG A 143 1.90 14.69 11.74
N GLU A 144 2.37 13.47 11.53
CA GLU A 144 3.73 13.20 11.04
C GLU A 144 3.96 13.80 9.65
N ILE A 145 2.98 13.63 8.74
CA ILE A 145 3.07 14.23 7.40
C ILE A 145 3.04 15.76 7.46
N SER A 146 2.19 16.34 8.30
CA SER A 146 2.11 17.80 8.45
C SER A 146 3.41 18.37 9.02
N LEU A 147 3.99 17.73 10.04
CA LEU A 147 5.27 18.13 10.62
C LEU A 147 6.41 17.97 9.62
N PHE A 148 6.41 16.92 8.81
CA PHE A 148 7.37 16.73 7.74
C PHE A 148 7.34 17.91 6.77
N PHE A 149 6.17 18.28 6.25
CA PHE A 149 6.07 19.42 5.33
C PHE A 149 6.40 20.75 6.01
N LYS A 150 5.94 20.95 7.25
CA LYS A 150 6.16 22.21 7.99
C LYS A 150 7.62 22.43 8.35
N HIS A 151 8.32 21.41 8.84
CA HIS A 151 9.64 21.58 9.46
C HIS A 151 10.79 21.04 8.60
N TYR A 152 10.56 19.99 7.82
CA TYR A 152 11.60 19.40 6.97
C TYR A 152 11.60 20.02 5.57
N VAL A 153 10.43 20.06 4.92
CA VAL A 153 10.30 20.67 3.59
C VAL A 153 10.29 22.19 3.67
N LYS A 154 9.65 22.76 4.71
CA LYS A 154 9.44 24.22 4.88
C LYS A 154 9.04 24.92 3.57
N THR A 155 7.88 24.55 3.05
CA THR A 155 7.36 25.06 1.78
C THR A 155 7.27 26.60 1.79
N GLY A 156 7.88 27.27 0.81
CA GLY A 156 7.91 28.74 0.74
C GLY A 156 9.04 29.40 1.55
N GLU A 157 9.78 28.64 2.34
CA GLU A 157 10.92 29.11 3.13
C GLU A 157 12.21 28.39 2.70
N GLU A 158 13.32 28.77 3.34
CA GLU A 158 14.59 28.06 3.22
C GLU A 158 14.55 26.77 4.06
N SER A 159 14.80 25.64 3.41
CA SER A 159 14.86 24.32 4.03
C SER A 159 16.14 23.58 3.71
N VAL A 160 16.26 22.34 4.18
CA VAL A 160 17.39 21.45 3.85
C VAL A 160 17.52 21.19 2.34
N PHE A 161 16.47 21.50 1.56
CA PHE A 161 16.43 21.38 0.12
C PHE A 161 16.71 22.71 -0.61
N GLY A 162 17.07 23.77 0.12
CA GLY A 162 17.19 25.13 -0.39
C GLY A 162 15.87 25.92 -0.32
N ARG A 163 15.75 26.99 -1.11
CA ARG A 163 14.56 27.86 -1.13
C ARG A 163 13.44 27.19 -1.93
N ASN A 164 12.39 26.72 -1.25
CA ASN A 164 11.31 25.96 -1.88
C ASN A 164 10.29 26.89 -2.53
N LEU A 165 10.49 27.20 -3.81
CA LEU A 165 9.56 27.97 -4.65
C LEU A 165 8.37 27.11 -5.08
N LEU A 166 7.47 26.74 -4.15
CA LEU A 166 6.20 26.06 -4.50
C LEU A 166 5.02 27.02 -4.68
N ASN A 167 5.27 28.33 -4.71
CA ASN A 167 4.30 29.34 -5.13
C ASN A 167 4.60 29.83 -6.54
N GLN A 168 4.37 28.97 -7.54
CA GLN A 168 3.93 29.46 -8.84
C GLN A 168 2.60 28.78 -9.12
N LYS A 169 1.52 29.51 -8.80
CA LYS A 169 0.22 29.29 -9.42
C LYS A 169 0.44 29.39 -10.93
N THR A 170 0.45 28.26 -11.63
CA THR A 170 0.13 28.25 -13.05
C THR A 170 -1.38 28.44 -13.17
N GLU A 171 -1.75 29.61 -13.68
CA GLU A 171 -3.04 29.88 -14.33
C GLU A 171 -3.32 28.88 -15.46
#